data_AF-A0A3N5SND7-F1
#
_entry.id   AF-A0A3N5SND7-F1
#
_cell.length_a   1.000
_cell.length_b   1.000
_cell.length_c   1.000
_cell.angle_alpha   90.00
_cell.angle_beta   90.00
_cell.angle_gamma   90.00
#
_symmetry.space_group_name_H-M   'P 1'
#
loop_
_entity.id
_entity.type
_entity.pdbx_description
1 polymer ?
#
loop_
_entity_poly.entity_id
_entity_poly.type
_entity_poly.pdbx_seq_one_letter_code
_entity_poly.pdbx_strand_id
1 'polypeptide(L)'
;MKEAFGDLWEFDGIIAITTNGFVKRDRTCVMGRGCAREAAVRFPELPRKLGSRISAEANHVFHFPEHGLITFPVKHNWWEAADLGLIQRSASELLKIIEVKKIKEAVYLPRPGCGNGRLNWEDVKKILSPILKPDQFHIVTYNRTDS
;
A
#
# COMPACT_ATOMS: atom_id res chain seq x y z
N MET A 1 -14.71 1.70 -4.11
CA MET A 1 -13.53 2.49 -4.50
C MET A 1 -13.76 3.15 -5.85
N LYS A 2 -13.19 4.34 -6.09
CA LYS A 2 -13.20 5.03 -7.39
C LYS A 2 -11.87 4.80 -8.10
N GLU A 3 -11.87 4.61 -9.41
CA GLU A 3 -10.62 4.56 -10.18
C GLU A 3 -10.19 5.99 -10.57
N ALA A 4 -8.89 6.24 -10.49
CA ALA A 4 -8.25 7.51 -10.83
C ALA A 4 -6.99 7.25 -11.68
N PHE A 5 -6.56 8.26 -12.42
CA PHE A 5 -5.36 8.22 -13.26
C PHE A 5 -4.43 9.37 -12.88
N GLY A 6 -3.13 9.09 -12.74
CA GLY A 6 -2.11 10.08 -12.42
C GLY A 6 -0.93 9.50 -11.67
N ASP A 7 0.02 10.36 -11.27
CA ASP A 7 1.05 10.00 -10.30
C ASP A 7 0.43 9.87 -8.90
N LEU A 8 0.66 8.73 -8.25
CA LEU A 8 0.18 8.45 -6.89
C LEU A 8 0.59 9.55 -5.91
N TRP A 9 1.76 10.17 -6.12
CA TRP A 9 2.32 11.18 -5.21
C TRP A 9 1.81 12.60 -5.43
N GLU A 10 1.00 12.84 -6.46
CA GLU A 10 0.41 14.15 -6.76
C GLU A 10 -0.99 14.34 -6.14
N PHE A 11 -1.57 13.28 -5.58
CA PHE A 11 -2.87 13.35 -4.93
C PHE A 11 -2.77 13.92 -3.52
N ASP A 12 -3.71 14.82 -3.19
CA ASP A 12 -3.84 15.41 -1.85
C ASP A 12 -4.68 14.49 -0.94
N GLY A 13 -4.03 13.81 0.00
CA GLY A 13 -4.65 12.88 0.94
C GLY A 13 -3.66 11.87 1.52
N ILE A 14 -4.17 10.77 2.06
CA ILE A 14 -3.35 9.68 2.58
C ILE A 14 -2.93 8.78 1.42
N ILE A 15 -1.62 8.56 1.27
CA ILE A 15 -1.09 7.62 0.28
C ILE A 15 -0.91 6.25 0.92
N ALA A 16 -1.64 5.27 0.42
CA ALA A 16 -1.44 3.86 0.75
C ALA A 16 -0.46 3.24 -0.26
N ILE A 17 0.67 2.72 0.21
CA ILE A 17 1.71 2.10 -0.63
C ILE A 17 1.72 0.59 -0.48
N THR A 18 1.89 -0.15 -1.57
CA THR A 18 1.96 -1.62 -1.51
C THR A 18 3.33 -2.10 -1.04
N THR A 19 3.38 -2.94 -0.01
CA THR A 19 4.64 -3.41 0.61
C THR A 19 4.71 -4.94 0.72
N ASN A 20 5.84 -5.44 1.23
CA ASN A 20 6.05 -6.85 1.60
C ASN A 20 6.45 -6.95 3.07
N GLY A 21 6.44 -8.18 3.60
CA GLY A 21 6.79 -8.49 5.00
C GLY A 21 8.25 -8.87 5.25
N PHE A 22 9.15 -8.81 4.25
CA PHE A 22 10.52 -9.28 4.43
C PHE A 22 11.41 -8.20 5.06
N VAL A 23 12.03 -8.55 6.20
CA VAL A 23 12.97 -7.69 6.93
C VAL A 23 14.39 -8.25 6.80
N LYS A 24 15.31 -7.41 6.32
CA LYS A 24 16.74 -7.75 6.19
C LYS A 24 17.43 -7.83 7.56
N ARG A 25 18.65 -8.39 7.59
CA ARG A 25 19.52 -8.43 8.78
C ARG A 25 19.81 -7.05 9.39
N ASP A 26 19.81 -6.00 8.58
CA ASP A 26 20.00 -4.60 9.03
C ASP A 26 18.74 -3.96 9.65
N ARG A 27 17.67 -4.76 9.82
CA ARG A 27 16.34 -4.38 10.33
C ARG A 27 15.54 -3.46 9.41
N THR A 28 15.83 -3.44 8.11
CA THR A 28 15.05 -2.67 7.14
C THR A 28 14.16 -3.58 6.28
N CYS A 29 12.94 -3.12 5.99
CA CYS A 29 12.05 -3.74 5.01
C CYS A 29 12.56 -3.48 3.59
N VAL A 30 12.40 -4.47 2.69
CA VAL A 30 12.84 -4.32 1.28
C VAL A 30 11.84 -3.48 0.49
N MET A 31 12.29 -2.32 0.01
CA MET A 31 11.47 -1.35 -0.76
C MET A 31 12.19 -0.95 -2.06
N GLY A 32 12.43 -1.92 -2.95
CA GLY A 32 13.33 -1.74 -4.11
C GLY A 32 12.67 -1.37 -5.44
N ARG A 33 11.33 -1.31 -5.53
CA ARG A 33 10.61 -1.02 -6.79
C ARG A 33 9.25 -0.34 -6.59
N GLY A 34 8.77 0.31 -7.65
CA GLY A 34 7.45 0.98 -7.71
C GLY A 34 7.24 1.97 -6.57
N CYS A 35 5.97 2.12 -6.14
CA CYS A 35 5.59 3.03 -5.07
C CYS A 35 6.34 2.80 -3.75
N ALA A 36 6.75 1.55 -3.44
CA ALA A 36 7.56 1.28 -2.26
C ALA A 36 8.96 1.92 -2.37
N ARG A 37 9.63 1.81 -3.52
CA ARG A 37 10.92 2.49 -3.73
C ARG A 37 10.78 4.00 -3.68
N GLU A 38 9.77 4.50 -4.37
CA GLU A 38 9.42 5.92 -4.38
C GLU A 38 9.17 6.46 -2.96
N ALA A 39 8.51 5.69 -2.10
CA ALA A 39 8.33 6.03 -0.69
C ALA A 39 9.64 6.00 0.08
N ALA A 40 10.49 5.00 -0.13
CA ALA A 40 11.78 4.90 0.54
C ALA A 40 12.77 6.01 0.11
N VAL A 41 12.65 6.51 -1.12
CA VAL A 41 13.43 7.67 -1.60
C VAL A 41 12.92 8.96 -0.96
N ARG A 42 11.60 9.14 -0.87
CA ARG A 42 10.97 10.33 -0.25
C ARG A 42 11.15 10.36 1.27
N PHE A 43 11.13 9.19 1.92
CA PHE A 43 11.21 9.01 3.37
C PHE A 43 12.30 7.98 3.72
N PRO A 44 13.59 8.39 3.76
CA PRO A 44 14.72 7.47 3.91
C PRO A 44 14.70 6.59 5.17
N GLU A 45 14.00 7.01 6.22
CA GLU A 45 13.83 6.27 7.47
C GLU A 45 12.70 5.22 7.43
N LEU A 46 11.78 5.34 6.47
CA LEU A 46 10.61 4.47 6.37
C LEU A 46 10.97 2.98 6.29
N PRO A 47 11.98 2.53 5.51
CA PRO A 47 12.36 1.11 5.47
C PRO A 47 12.74 0.56 6.85
N ARG A 48 13.43 1.35 7.68
CA ARG A 48 13.80 0.95 9.05
C ARG A 48 12.61 0.97 9.97
N LYS A 49 11.78 2.02 9.93
CA LYS A 49 10.55 2.11 10.75
C LYS A 49 9.60 0.94 10.45
N LEU A 50 9.32 0.70 9.16
CA LEU A 50 8.49 -0.42 8.71
C LEU A 50 9.11 -1.77 9.09
N GLY A 51 10.42 -1.94 8.92
CA GLY A 51 11.12 -3.15 9.37
C GLY A 51 10.92 -3.45 10.86
N SER A 52 11.06 -2.44 11.72
CA SER A 52 10.81 -2.57 13.15
C SER A 52 9.36 -2.96 13.46
N ARG A 53 8.38 -2.34 12.78
CA ARG A 53 6.95 -2.70 12.94
C ARG A 53 6.68 -4.14 12.53
N ILE A 54 7.22 -4.57 11.39
CA ILE A 54 7.06 -5.95 10.90
C ILE A 54 7.69 -6.96 11.87
N SER A 55 8.89 -6.68 12.39
CA SER A 55 9.53 -7.58 13.36
C SER A 55 8.77 -7.70 14.68
N ALA A 56 8.08 -6.64 15.12
CA ALA A 56 7.35 -6.62 16.37
C ALA A 56 5.90 -7.14 16.25
N GLU A 57 5.24 -6.80 15.15
CA GLU A 57 3.79 -6.97 14.99
C GLU A 57 3.43 -7.90 13.83
N ALA A 58 4.41 -8.48 13.14
CA ALA A 58 4.26 -9.21 11.88
C ALA A 58 3.85 -8.33 10.69
N ASN A 59 3.63 -8.95 9.53
CA ASN A 59 3.33 -8.24 8.29
C ASN A 59 1.88 -7.74 8.27
N HIS A 60 1.60 -6.54 8.79
CA HIS A 60 0.26 -5.94 8.85
C HIS A 60 0.23 -4.53 8.23
N VAL A 61 -0.97 -3.97 8.07
CA VAL A 61 -1.13 -2.57 7.67
C VAL A 61 -0.68 -1.65 8.80
N PHE A 62 0.15 -0.65 8.47
CA PHE A 62 0.66 0.32 9.44
C PHE A 62 0.45 1.75 8.94
N HIS A 63 0.01 2.61 9.86
CA HIS A 63 -0.14 4.05 9.62
C HIS A 63 1.10 4.80 10.11
N PHE A 64 1.67 5.62 9.21
CA PHE A 64 2.79 6.52 9.43
C PHE A 64 2.32 7.97 9.18
N PRO A 65 1.62 8.59 10.15
CA PRO A 65 1.01 9.91 9.98
C PRO A 65 2.03 11.00 9.68
N GLU A 66 3.26 10.88 10.16
CA GLU A 66 4.34 11.84 9.89
C GLU A 66 4.74 11.91 8.40
N HIS A 67 4.26 10.96 7.59
CA HIS A 67 4.49 10.90 6.15
C HIS A 67 3.18 10.99 5.35
N GLY A 68 2.02 11.09 6.00
CA GLY A 68 0.73 10.90 5.35
C GLY A 68 0.59 9.53 4.68
N LEU A 69 1.24 8.49 5.23
CA LEU A 69 1.35 7.18 4.60
C LEU A 69 0.63 6.08 5.37
N ILE A 70 0.08 5.14 4.62
CA ILE A 70 -0.29 3.81 5.13
C ILE A 70 0.42 2.74 4.31
N THR A 71 1.03 1.75 4.96
CA THR A 71 1.61 0.60 4.25
C THR A 71 0.57 -0.49 4.08
N PHE A 72 0.44 -1.01 2.87
CA PHE A 72 -0.52 -2.02 2.47
C PHE A 72 0.21 -3.29 2.02
N PRO A 73 0.41 -4.29 2.89
CA PRO A 73 1.07 -5.53 2.49
C PRO A 73 0.34 -6.25 1.36
N VAL A 74 1.08 -6.66 0.34
CA VAL A 74 0.56 -7.49 -0.77
C VAL A 74 1.37 -8.76 -0.99
N LYS A 75 2.53 -8.88 -0.34
CA LYS A 75 3.42 -10.05 -0.41
C LYS A 75 3.94 -10.41 0.98
N HIS A 76 4.23 -11.69 1.21
CA HIS A 76 5.01 -12.11 2.37
C HIS A 76 6.48 -11.79 2.15
N ASN A 77 7.06 -12.26 1.04
CA ASN A 77 8.42 -11.91 0.64
C ASN A 77 8.47 -11.11 -0.67
N TRP A 78 9.47 -10.24 -0.82
CA TRP A 78 9.54 -9.32 -1.96
C TRP A 78 9.71 -10.03 -3.32
N TRP A 79 10.23 -11.26 -3.35
CA TRP A 79 10.44 -12.07 -4.56
C TRP A 79 9.23 -12.91 -4.97
N GLU A 80 8.23 -13.07 -4.11
CA GLU A 80 7.04 -13.88 -4.37
C GLU A 80 6.01 -13.14 -5.25
N ALA A 81 5.03 -13.88 -5.76
CA ALA A 81 3.80 -13.30 -6.31
C ALA A 81 3.00 -12.61 -5.19
N ALA A 82 2.14 -11.65 -5.57
CA ALA A 82 1.24 -11.07 -4.58
C ALA A 82 0.17 -12.09 -4.15
N ASP A 83 -0.22 -12.01 -2.88
CA ASP A 83 -1.17 -12.93 -2.25
C ASP A 83 -2.54 -12.26 -2.12
N LEU A 84 -3.57 -12.87 -2.72
CA LEU A 84 -4.94 -12.34 -2.73
C LEU A 84 -5.56 -12.33 -1.33
N GLY A 85 -5.28 -13.33 -0.50
CA GLY A 85 -5.75 -13.40 0.89
C GLY A 85 -5.10 -12.32 1.75
N LEU A 86 -3.80 -12.07 1.54
CA LEU A 86 -3.09 -10.97 2.16
C LEU A 86 -3.68 -9.62 1.76
N ILE A 87 -3.96 -9.41 0.46
CA ILE A 87 -4.62 -8.18 -0.03
C ILE A 87 -5.99 -7.99 0.62
N GLN A 88 -6.80 -9.06 0.70
CA GLN A 88 -8.11 -9.00 1.34
C GLN A 88 -8.00 -8.60 2.82
N ARG A 89 -7.07 -9.22 3.55
CA ARG A 89 -6.82 -8.89 4.95
C ARG A 89 -6.34 -7.45 5.11
N SER A 90 -5.40 -7.02 4.27
CA SER A 90 -4.88 -5.65 4.30
C SER A 90 -5.95 -4.61 3.97
N ALA A 91 -6.92 -4.91 3.12
CA ALA A 91 -8.07 -4.03 2.90
C ALA A 91 -8.93 -3.87 4.17
N SER A 92 -9.21 -4.97 4.87
CA SER A 92 -9.96 -4.94 6.13
C SER A 92 -9.22 -4.20 7.24
N GLU A 93 -7.90 -4.40 7.35
CA GLU A 93 -7.06 -3.70 8.32
C GLU A 93 -6.94 -2.20 8.02
N LEU A 94 -6.81 -1.84 6.73
CA LEU A 94 -6.84 -0.44 6.30
C LEU A 94 -8.14 0.23 6.74
N LEU A 95 -9.29 -0.38 6.43
CA LEU A 95 -10.59 0.16 6.84
C LEU A 95 -10.66 0.37 8.36
N LYS A 96 -10.23 -0.64 9.14
CA LYS A 96 -10.20 -0.53 10.61
C LYS A 96 -9.30 0.60 11.10
N ILE A 97 -8.14 0.82 10.47
CA ILE A 97 -7.25 1.94 10.82
C ILE A 97 -7.94 3.28 10.55
N ILE A 98 -8.57 3.43 9.37
CA ILE A 98 -9.30 4.66 9.00
C ILE A 98 -10.40 4.96 10.02
N GLU A 99 -11.20 3.95 10.40
CA GLU A 99 -12.28 4.08 11.37
C GLU A 99 -11.77 4.45 12.77
N VAL A 100 -10.79 3.70 13.29
CA VAL A 100 -10.25 3.88 14.65
C VAL A 100 -9.52 5.23 14.78
N LYS A 101 -8.76 5.61 13.76
CA LYS A 101 -8.02 6.88 13.73
C LYS A 101 -8.88 8.06 13.28
N LYS A 102 -10.14 7.81 12.87
CA LYS A 102 -11.09 8.81 12.37
C LYS A 102 -10.52 9.65 11.21
N ILE A 103 -9.73 9.02 10.33
CA ILE A 103 -9.14 9.66 9.15
C ILE A 103 -10.29 10.06 8.21
N LYS A 104 -10.31 11.34 7.80
CA LYS A 104 -11.37 11.93 6.95
C LYS A 104 -10.91 12.20 5.53
N GLU A 105 -9.60 12.32 5.38
CA GLU A 105 -8.90 12.49 4.12
C GLU A 105 -9.19 11.31 3.18
N ALA A 106 -9.15 11.59 1.88
CA ALA A 106 -9.19 10.56 0.85
C ALA A 106 -7.94 9.67 0.94
N VAL A 107 -8.09 8.39 0.61
CA VAL A 107 -7.01 7.41 0.60
C VAL A 107 -6.74 6.97 -0.83
N TYR A 108 -5.52 7.16 -1.30
CA TYR A 108 -5.07 6.82 -2.64
C TYR A 108 -4.14 5.60 -2.58
N LEU A 109 -4.50 4.53 -3.30
CA LEU A 109 -3.79 3.25 -3.31
C LEU A 109 -3.53 2.88 -4.78
N PRO A 110 -2.32 2.46 -5.19
CA PRO A 110 -2.14 1.91 -6.54
C PRO A 110 -2.85 0.55 -6.63
N ARG A 111 -3.06 0.00 -7.83
CA ARG A 111 -3.67 -1.34 -8.01
C ARG A 111 -2.89 -2.43 -7.22
N PRO A 112 -3.41 -2.94 -6.07
CA PRO A 112 -2.61 -3.76 -5.17
C PRO A 112 -2.25 -5.10 -5.77
N GLY A 113 -0.96 -5.46 -5.71
CA GLY A 113 -0.48 -6.74 -6.27
C GLY A 113 -0.52 -6.84 -7.79
N CYS A 114 -0.92 -5.78 -8.51
CA CYS A 114 -0.80 -5.71 -9.97
C CYS A 114 0.63 -5.32 -10.38
N GLY A 115 0.94 -5.43 -11.68
CA GLY A 115 2.28 -5.15 -12.22
C GLY A 115 3.33 -6.11 -11.65
N ASN A 116 4.16 -5.62 -10.72
CA ASN A 116 5.21 -6.40 -10.06
C ASN A 116 4.68 -7.58 -9.21
N GLY A 117 3.41 -7.56 -8.81
CA GLY A 117 2.76 -8.67 -8.11
C GLY A 117 2.09 -9.70 -9.02
N ARG A 118 2.00 -9.40 -10.33
CA ARG A 118 1.46 -10.27 -11.39
C ARG A 118 -0.02 -10.68 -11.26
N LEU A 119 -0.78 -10.06 -10.36
CA LEU A 119 -2.22 -10.30 -10.26
C LEU A 119 -3.01 -9.52 -11.32
N ASN A 120 -4.11 -10.11 -11.79
CA ASN A 120 -5.08 -9.45 -12.65
C ASN A 120 -5.89 -8.43 -11.82
N TRP A 121 -6.06 -7.22 -12.35
CA TRP A 121 -6.78 -6.15 -11.67
C TRP A 121 -8.23 -6.52 -11.37
N GLU A 122 -8.92 -7.22 -12.28
CA GLU A 122 -10.32 -7.60 -12.09
C GLU A 122 -10.50 -8.55 -10.89
N ASP A 123 -9.56 -9.46 -10.65
CA ASP A 123 -9.63 -10.38 -9.51
C ASP A 123 -9.35 -9.65 -8.20
N VAL A 124 -8.36 -8.76 -8.18
CA VAL A 124 -8.09 -7.89 -7.03
C VAL A 124 -9.30 -6.98 -6.75
N LYS A 125 -9.89 -6.40 -7.80
CA LYS A 125 -11.05 -5.52 -7.71
C LYS A 125 -12.27 -6.21 -7.11
N LYS A 126 -12.54 -7.47 -7.47
CA LYS A 126 -13.61 -8.28 -6.86
C LYS A 126 -13.43 -8.43 -5.34
N ILE A 127 -12.18 -8.57 -4.88
CA ILE A 127 -11.86 -8.71 -3.46
C ILE A 127 -11.97 -7.38 -2.72
N LEU A 128 -11.49 -6.29 -3.33
CA LEU A 128 -11.45 -4.98 -2.68
C LEU A 128 -12.79 -4.25 -2.65
N SER A 129 -13.63 -4.42 -3.69
CA SER A 129 -14.87 -3.64 -3.85
C SER A 129 -15.89 -3.79 -2.70
N PRO A 130 -16.07 -4.98 -2.09
CA PRO A 130 -16.94 -5.12 -0.92
C PRO A 130 -16.44 -4.35 0.31
N ILE A 131 -15.12 -4.19 0.44
CA ILE A 131 -14.44 -3.66 1.63
C ILE A 131 -14.20 -2.15 1.51
N LEU A 132 -13.59 -1.69 0.42
CA LEU A 132 -13.14 -0.31 0.25
C LEU A 132 -14.21 0.54 -0.45
N LYS A 133 -14.85 1.45 0.30
CA LYS A 133 -15.98 2.24 -0.20
C LYS A 133 -15.56 3.38 -1.16
N PRO A 134 -16.41 3.78 -2.14
CA PRO A 134 -16.03 4.73 -3.20
C PRO A 134 -15.96 6.21 -2.77
N ASP A 135 -16.48 6.53 -1.61
CA ASP A 135 -16.47 7.87 -1.01
C ASP A 135 -15.08 8.27 -0.50
N GLN A 136 -14.31 7.32 0.04
CA GLN A 136 -13.01 7.60 0.64
C GLN A 136 -11.82 6.95 -0.09
N PHE A 137 -12.01 5.85 -0.81
CA PHE A 137 -10.90 5.09 -1.40
C PHE A 137 -10.81 5.26 -2.91
N HIS A 138 -9.62 5.62 -3.37
CA HIS A 138 -9.26 5.84 -4.77
C HIS A 138 -8.16 4.88 -5.20
N ILE A 139 -8.41 4.14 -6.29
CA ILE A 139 -7.40 3.28 -6.90
C ILE A 139 -6.73 4.01 -8.04
N VAL A 140 -5.45 4.29 -7.88
CA VAL A 140 -4.66 5.05 -8.85
C VAL A 140 -4.01 4.11 -9.85
N THR A 141 -4.22 4.40 -11.13
CA THR A 141 -3.49 3.81 -12.24
C THR A 141 -2.53 4.85 -12.77
N TYR A 142 -1.23 4.55 -12.73
CA TYR A 142 -0.25 5.44 -13.33
C TYR A 142 -0.51 5.52 -14.83
N ASN A 143 -0.86 6.71 -15.32
CA ASN A 143 -0.75 7.05 -16.72
C ASN A 143 0.45 7.99 -16.85
N ARG A 144 1.43 7.60 -17.67
CA ARG A 144 2.39 8.58 -18.14
C ARG A 144 1.61 9.41 -19.16
N THR A 145 1.21 10.63 -18.81
CA THR A 145 0.93 11.59 -19.88
C THR A 145 2.21 11.70 -20.69
N ASP A 146 2.10 11.41 -21.98
CA ASP A 146 3.23 11.15 -22.86
C ASP A 146 4.28 12.28 -22.82
N SER A 147 5.55 11.86 -22.79
CA SER A 147 6.72 12.65 -23.13
C SER A 147 7.27 12.15 -24.45
#